data_AF-A0A377Z402-F1
#
_entry.id   AF-A0A377Z402-F1
#
_cell.length_a   1.000
_cell.length_b   1.000
_cell.length_c   1.000
_cell.angle_alpha   90.00
_cell.angle_beta   90.00
_cell.angle_gamma   90.00
#
_symmetry.space_group_name_H-M   'P 1'
#
loop_
_entity.id
_entity.type
_entity.pdbx_description
1 polymer ?
#
loop_
_entity_poly.entity_id
_entity_poly.type
_entity_poly.pdbx_seq_one_letter_code
_entity_poly.pdbx_strand_id
1 'polypeptide(L)'
;MTAFYQELTALRKSSPLFTLGDGATVMKRVDFRNTGADQQTGLLVMTIDDGMQAGASLDSRVDGIVVAINAAPESRTLQDFAGTSLQLSAIQQAAGDRSLASGVQVRR
;
A
#
# COMPACT_ATOMS: atom_id res chain seq x y z
N MET A 1 20.75 -5.91 -3.68
CA MET A 1 19.91 -6.43 -2.57
C MET A 1 19.71 -5.41 -1.46
N THR A 2 20.71 -4.65 -1.03
CA THR A 2 20.57 -3.65 0.05
C THR A 2 19.56 -2.54 -0.26
N ALA A 3 19.47 -2.09 -1.51
CA ALA A 3 18.55 -1.02 -1.93
C ALA A 3 17.08 -1.35 -1.64
N PHE A 4 16.61 -2.55 -2.00
CA PHE A 4 15.22 -2.98 -1.72
C PHE A 4 14.93 -3.04 -0.22
N TYR A 5 15.89 -3.52 0.58
CA TYR A 5 15.72 -3.57 2.03
C TYR A 5 15.62 -2.17 2.65
N GLN A 6 16.47 -1.25 2.19
CA GLN A 6 16.43 0.15 2.59
C GLN A 6 15.15 0.84 2.13
N GLU A 7 14.64 0.53 0.94
CA GLU A 7 13.36 1.01 0.44
C GLU A 7 12.20 0.58 1.35
N LEU A 8 12.12 -0.71 1.72
CA LEU A 8 11.07 -1.22 2.62
C LEU A 8 11.11 -0.55 4.00
N THR A 9 12.31 -0.42 4.58
CA THR A 9 12.46 0.25 5.89
C THR A 9 12.15 1.75 5.80
N ALA A 10 12.46 2.41 4.69
CA ALA A 10 12.09 3.79 4.43
C ALA A 10 10.58 3.97 4.26
N LEU A 11 9.91 3.08 3.53
CA LEU A 11 8.45 3.06 3.39
C LEU A 11 7.76 2.87 4.75
N ARG A 12 8.23 1.90 5.56
CA ARG A 12 7.66 1.64 6.89
C ARG A 12 7.65 2.87 7.79
N LYS A 13 8.72 3.66 7.80
CA LYS A 13 8.81 4.89 8.62
C LYS A 13 8.19 6.12 7.94
N SER A 14 7.74 6.00 6.70
CA SER A 14 7.29 7.15 5.92
C SER A 14 5.94 7.68 6.35
N SER A 15 5.12 6.88 7.05
CA SER A 15 3.78 7.25 7.52
C SER A 15 3.49 6.59 8.88
N PRO A 16 2.82 7.29 9.82
CA PRO A 16 2.33 6.69 11.07
C PRO A 16 1.37 5.52 10.85
N LEU A 17 0.69 5.48 9.70
CA LEU A 17 -0.29 4.44 9.34
C LEU A 17 0.31 3.03 9.30
N PHE A 18 1.63 2.89 9.08
CA PHE A 18 2.31 1.59 9.13
C PHE A 18 2.58 1.06 10.55
N THR A 19 2.42 1.91 11.57
CA THR A 19 2.79 1.61 12.96
C THR A 19 1.76 2.16 13.95
N LEU A 20 0.48 1.81 13.74
CA LEU A 20 -0.66 2.30 14.53
C LEU A 20 -0.57 2.02 16.04
N GLY A 21 0.17 0.98 16.45
CA GLY A 21 0.46 0.65 17.85
C GLY A 21 -0.70 0.01 18.61
N ASP A 22 -1.90 0.58 18.52
CA ASP A 22 -3.11 0.12 19.19
C ASP A 22 -3.94 -0.84 18.32
N GLY A 23 -4.35 -1.97 18.90
CA GLY A 23 -5.09 -3.02 18.20
C GLY A 23 -6.49 -2.59 17.75
N ALA A 24 -7.19 -1.78 18.55
CA ALA A 24 -8.52 -1.28 18.17
C ALA A 24 -8.43 -0.31 16.98
N THR A 25 -7.38 0.50 16.93
CA THR A 25 -7.07 1.40 15.82
C THR A 25 -6.72 0.61 14.56
N VAL A 26 -5.95 -0.48 14.69
CA VAL A 26 -5.69 -1.41 13.56
C VAL A 26 -7.00 -1.97 13.03
N MET A 27 -7.89 -2.49 13.88
CA MET A 27 -9.17 -3.08 13.46
C MET A 27 -10.10 -2.09 12.75
N LYS A 28 -9.99 -0.79 13.04
CA LYS A 28 -10.81 0.25 12.41
C LYS A 28 -10.28 0.70 11.05
N ARG A 29 -8.98 0.51 10.79
CA ARG A 29 -8.29 1.17 9.67
C ARG A 29 -7.70 0.19 8.66
N VAL A 30 -7.29 -0.98 9.10
CA VAL A 30 -6.60 -1.96 8.26
C VAL A 30 -7.62 -2.95 7.71
N ASP A 31 -7.60 -3.11 6.39
CA ASP A 31 -8.42 -4.10 5.68
C ASP A 31 -7.61 -4.75 4.56
N PHE A 32 -8.08 -5.90 4.06
CA PHE A 32 -7.43 -6.66 2.99
C PHE A 32 -8.37 -6.88 1.81
N ARG A 33 -7.86 -6.61 0.61
CA ARG A 33 -8.51 -6.95 -0.67
C ARG A 33 -7.90 -8.23 -1.23
N ASN A 34 -8.47 -8.70 -2.35
CA ASN A 34 -8.07 -9.97 -2.97
C ASN A 34 -8.14 -11.15 -1.97
N THR A 35 -9.27 -11.26 -1.28
CA THR A 35 -9.56 -12.32 -0.29
C THR A 35 -10.66 -13.25 -0.81
N GLY A 36 -10.91 -14.35 -0.09
CA GLY A 36 -11.97 -15.31 -0.45
C GLY A 36 -11.54 -16.39 -1.45
N ALA A 37 -12.51 -17.15 -1.95
CA ALA A 37 -12.27 -18.30 -2.83
C ALA A 37 -11.77 -17.89 -4.23
N ASP A 38 -12.16 -16.70 -4.69
CA ASP A 38 -11.82 -16.18 -6.02
C ASP A 38 -10.56 -15.29 -6.03
N GLN A 39 -9.75 -15.36 -4.97
CA GLN A 39 -8.53 -14.55 -4.87
C GLN A 39 -7.50 -14.91 -5.96
N GLN A 40 -6.75 -13.92 -6.40
CA GLN A 40 -5.56 -14.12 -7.22
C GLN A 40 -4.41 -14.58 -6.29
N THR A 41 -4.07 -15.87 -6.35
CA THR A 41 -3.03 -16.46 -5.49
C THR A 41 -1.69 -15.72 -5.61
N GLY A 42 -1.06 -15.47 -4.45
CA GLY A 42 0.23 -14.79 -4.34
C GLY A 42 0.15 -13.26 -4.35
N LEU A 43 -1.05 -12.67 -4.52
CA LEU A 43 -1.25 -11.23 -4.46
C LEU A 43 -1.83 -10.83 -3.10
N LEU A 44 -1.09 -10.03 -2.36
CA LEU A 44 -1.52 -9.45 -1.08
C LEU A 44 -1.84 -7.98 -1.29
N VAL A 45 -3.05 -7.55 -0.94
CA VAL A 45 -3.46 -6.14 -1.04
C VAL A 45 -4.02 -5.70 0.30
N MET A 46 -3.29 -4.83 0.98
CA MET A 46 -3.68 -4.25 2.26
C MET A 46 -4.03 -2.77 2.08
N THR A 47 -5.11 -2.32 2.69
CA THR A 47 -5.51 -0.92 2.73
C THR A 47 -5.47 -0.42 4.17
N ILE A 48 -4.94 0.79 4.39
CA ILE A 48 -4.91 1.45 5.68
C ILE A 48 -5.61 2.80 5.53
N ASP A 49 -6.76 2.95 6.17
CA ASP A 49 -7.61 4.15 6.05
C ASP A 49 -7.15 5.29 6.99
N ASP A 50 -7.08 6.49 6.44
CA ASP A 50 -6.93 7.75 7.18
C ASP A 50 -8.02 8.77 6.84
N GLY A 51 -9.08 8.33 6.16
CA GLY A 51 -10.24 9.15 5.84
C GLY A 51 -11.14 9.39 7.04
N MET A 52 -12.20 10.18 6.82
CA MET A 52 -13.12 10.61 7.89
C MET A 52 -13.79 9.45 8.65
N GLN A 53 -13.96 8.29 8.00
CA GLN A 53 -14.60 7.10 8.62
C GLN A 53 -13.68 6.41 9.63
N ALA A 54 -12.36 6.55 9.47
CA ALA A 54 -11.34 6.02 10.38
C ALA A 54 -11.14 6.88 11.65
N GLY A 55 -11.77 8.07 11.70
CA GLY A 55 -11.64 9.03 12.80
C GLY A 55 -10.73 10.20 12.43
N ALA A 56 -9.95 10.69 13.39
CA ALA A 56 -9.01 11.79 13.14
C ALA A 56 -7.89 11.35 12.19
N SER A 57 -7.47 12.24 11.28
CA SER A 57 -6.32 11.99 10.41
C SER A 57 -5.04 11.87 11.24
N LEU A 58 -4.29 10.79 11.00
CA LEU A 58 -3.00 10.49 11.59
C LEU A 58 -1.84 10.92 10.67
N ASP A 59 -2.11 11.08 9.36
CA ASP A 59 -1.14 11.52 8.36
C ASP A 59 -1.75 12.58 7.43
N SER A 60 -1.38 13.84 7.63
CA SER A 60 -1.93 14.96 6.86
C SER A 60 -1.58 14.95 5.36
N ARG A 61 -0.75 14.01 4.89
CA ARG A 61 -0.34 13.92 3.48
C ARG A 61 -1.19 12.95 2.66
N VAL A 62 -1.91 12.04 3.30
CA VAL A 62 -2.65 10.96 2.61
C VAL A 62 -3.94 10.64 3.33
N ASP A 63 -5.02 10.41 2.57
CA ASP A 63 -6.30 9.92 3.12
C ASP A 63 -6.29 8.39 3.32
N GLY A 64 -5.23 7.71 2.89
CA GLY A 64 -5.07 6.27 3.06
C GLY A 64 -3.89 5.74 2.27
N ILE A 65 -3.47 4.52 2.61
CA ILE A 65 -2.36 3.83 1.96
C ILE A 65 -2.81 2.47 1.45
N VAL A 66 -2.40 2.14 0.22
CA VAL A 66 -2.54 0.80 -0.34
C VAL A 66 -1.16 0.16 -0.43
N VAL A 67 -1.03 -1.05 0.12
CA VAL A 67 0.16 -1.88 0.00
C VAL A 67 -0.19 -3.08 -0.86
N ALA A 68 0.43 -3.18 -2.02
CA ALA A 68 0.28 -4.31 -2.93
C ALA A 68 1.59 -5.09 -3.03
N ILE A 69 1.57 -6.37 -2.65
CA ILE A 69 2.71 -7.28 -2.78
C ILE A 69 2.29 -8.40 -3.74
N ASN A 70 2.87 -8.40 -4.93
CA ASN A 70 2.66 -9.46 -5.91
C ASN A 70 3.80 -10.49 -5.82
N ALA A 71 3.60 -11.55 -5.02
CA ALA A 71 4.51 -12.68 -4.88
C ALA A 71 4.19 -13.81 -5.87
N ALA A 72 3.78 -13.43 -7.09
CA ALA A 72 3.51 -14.33 -8.19
C ALA A 72 4.37 -13.95 -9.41
N PRO A 73 4.70 -14.89 -10.31
CA PRO A 73 5.44 -14.58 -11.53
C PRO A 73 4.60 -13.82 -12.57
N GLU A 74 3.28 -13.80 -12.40
CA GLU A 74 2.33 -13.17 -13.32
C GLU A 74 2.09 -11.71 -12.94
N SER A 75 1.89 -10.86 -13.96
CA SER A 75 1.43 -9.49 -13.72
C SER A 75 -0.01 -9.49 -13.21
N ARG A 76 -0.32 -8.56 -12.29
CA ARG A 76 -1.64 -8.42 -11.67
C ARG A 76 -2.16 -7.01 -11.87
N THR A 77 -3.48 -6.89 -12.09
CA THR A 77 -4.17 -5.61 -12.18
C THR A 77 -5.15 -5.49 -11.02
N LEU A 78 -5.14 -4.36 -10.33
CA LEU A 78 -6.05 -4.06 -9.22
C LEU A 78 -7.18 -3.18 -9.74
N GLN A 79 -8.41 -3.71 -9.77
CA GLN A 79 -9.59 -2.96 -10.22
C GLN A 79 -10.35 -2.31 -9.05
N ASP A 80 -10.07 -2.72 -7.81
CA ASP A 80 -10.77 -2.28 -6.59
C ASP A 80 -10.63 -0.78 -6.28
N PHE A 81 -9.73 -0.11 -7.00
CA PHE A 81 -9.37 1.30 -6.82
C PHE A 81 -9.69 2.14 -8.07
N ALA A 82 -10.42 1.58 -9.04
CA ALA A 82 -10.84 2.32 -10.22
C ALA A 82 -11.65 3.57 -9.82
N GLY A 83 -11.33 4.71 -10.42
CA GLY A 83 -11.94 6.00 -10.07
C GLY A 83 -11.32 6.70 -8.85
N THR A 84 -10.39 6.06 -8.15
CA THR A 84 -9.56 6.72 -7.13
C THR A 84 -8.21 7.14 -7.73
N SER A 85 -7.74 8.34 -7.39
CA SER A 85 -6.46 8.85 -7.88
C SER A 85 -5.29 8.41 -6.99
N LEU A 86 -4.99 7.11 -6.98
CA LEU A 86 -3.81 6.59 -6.31
C LEU A 86 -2.52 7.18 -6.91
N GLN A 87 -1.48 7.27 -6.09
CA GLN A 87 -0.15 7.68 -6.50
C GLN A 87 0.89 6.74 -5.89
N LEU A 88 1.93 6.43 -6.67
CA LEU A 88 3.07 5.67 -6.16
C LEU A 88 3.81 6.51 -5.10
N SER A 89 4.30 5.90 -4.02
CA SER A 89 5.06 6.63 -3.00
C SER A 89 6.29 7.33 -3.59
N ALA A 90 6.55 8.56 -3.15
CA ALA A 90 7.70 9.35 -3.59
C ALA A 90 9.05 8.63 -3.33
N ILE A 91 9.12 7.78 -2.31
CA ILE A 91 10.31 6.96 -2.00
C ILE A 91 10.59 5.97 -3.13
N GLN A 92 9.54 5.30 -3.64
CA GLN A 92 9.66 4.34 -4.73
C GLN A 92 9.92 5.04 -6.06
N GLN A 93 9.27 6.18 -6.30
CA GLN A 93 9.53 7.01 -7.47
C GLN A 93 11.00 7.47 -7.53
N ALA A 94 11.57 7.91 -6.39
CA ALA A 94 12.97 8.33 -6.31
C ALA A 94 13.97 7.18 -6.55
N ALA A 95 13.58 5.94 -6.28
CA ALA A 95 14.40 4.76 -6.56
C ALA A 95 14.37 4.34 -8.04
N GLY A 96 13.43 4.82 -8.84
CA GLY A 96 13.36 4.59 -10.28
C GLY A 96 13.31 3.11 -10.65
N ASP A 97 14.16 2.69 -11.60
CA ASP A 97 14.28 1.30 -12.05
C ASP A 97 14.82 0.34 -10.97
N ARG A 98 15.43 0.87 -9.90
CA ARG A 98 15.92 0.13 -8.73
C ARG A 98 14.88 -0.04 -7.63
N SER A 99 13.65 0.44 -7.83
CA SER A 99 12.54 0.25 -6.90
C SER A 99 11.96 -1.17 -6.99
N LEU A 100 11.45 -1.68 -5.87
CA LEU A 100 10.56 -2.84 -5.84
C LEU A 100 9.28 -2.64 -6.67
N ALA A 101 8.87 -1.40 -6.91
CA ALA A 101 7.71 -1.04 -7.73
C ALA A 101 8.08 -0.63 -9.16
N SER A 102 9.31 -0.90 -9.60
CA SER A 102 9.70 -0.69 -10.99
C SER A 102 8.76 -1.45 -11.94
N GLY A 103 8.19 -0.73 -12.92
CA GLY A 103 7.20 -1.28 -13.86
C GLY A 103 5.73 -1.15 -13.43
N VAL A 104 5.43 -0.69 -12.22
CA VAL A 104 4.06 -0.43 -11.78
C VAL A 104 3.47 0.77 -12.54
N GLN A 105 2.26 0.59 -13.08
CA GLN A 105 1.48 1.64 -13.71
C GLN A 105 0.29 2.01 -12.84
N VAL A 106 0.26 3.26 -12.35
CA VAL A 106 -0.90 3.80 -11.63
C VAL A 106 -1.68 4.69 -12.60
N ARG A 107 -2.85 4.22 -13.03
CA ARG A 107 -3.73 4.97 -13.94
C ARG A 107 -4.75 5.76 -13.12
N ARG A 108 -5.03 6.99 -13.55
CA ARG A 108 -6.14 7.80 -13.04
C ARG A 108 -7.44 7.44 -13.74
#